data_AF-A0A958W6L4-F1
#
_entry.id   AF-A0A958W6L4-F1
#
_cell.length_a   1.000
_cell.length_b   1.000
_cell.length_c   1.000
_cell.angle_alpha   90.00
_cell.angle_beta   90.00
_cell.angle_gamma   90.00
#
_symmetry.space_group_name_H-M   'P 1'
#
loop_
_entity.id
_entity.type
_entity.pdbx_description
1 polymer ?
#
loop_
_entity_poly.entity_id
_entity_poly.type
_entity_poly.pdbx_seq_one_letter_code
_entity_poly.pdbx_strand_id
1 'polypeptide(L)' 'LQDINLANNNKLTHLYISSNSLTRLDVSNNQELIDLRVDRNQNLTCIKVLDDQEIPTVSLSDYQELNNICS' A
#
# COMPACT_ATOMS: atom_id res chain seq x y z
N LEU A 1 -7.29 4.41 11.46
CA LEU A 1 -7.54 3.03 10.99
C LEU A 1 -6.30 2.17 11.27
N GLN A 2 -6.48 0.94 11.74
CA GLN A 2 -5.37 0.02 12.09
C GLN A 2 -5.20 -1.15 11.12
N ASP A 3 -6.28 -1.53 10.42
CA ASP A 3 -6.28 -2.61 9.45
C ASP A 3 -7.28 -2.29 8.33
N ILE A 4 -7.01 -2.77 7.13
CA ILE A 4 -7.91 -2.68 5.97
C ILE A 4 -7.82 -3.97 5.16
N ASN A 5 -8.95 -4.45 4.67
CA ASN A 5 -9.02 -5.61 3.79
C ASN A 5 -9.47 -5.19 2.39
N LEU A 6 -8.60 -5.39 1.40
CA LEU A 6 -8.80 -5.03 -0.01
C LEU A 6 -9.03 -6.26 -0.93
N ALA A 7 -9.23 -7.45 -0.35
CA ALA A 7 -9.27 -8.72 -1.10
C ALA A 7 -10.33 -8.76 -2.22
N ASN A 8 -11.41 -7.98 -2.08
CA ASN A 8 -12.49 -7.93 -3.09
C ASN A 8 -12.45 -6.68 -3.97
N ASN A 9 -11.40 -5.87 -3.88
CA ASN A 9 -11.27 -4.60 -4.59
C ASN A 9 -10.27 -4.71 -5.75
N ASN A 10 -10.30 -5.79 -6.53
CA ASN A 10 -9.33 -6.07 -7.61
C ASN A 10 -9.23 -4.96 -8.68
N LYS A 11 -10.29 -4.16 -8.89
CA LYS A 11 -10.33 -3.01 -9.81
C LYS A 11 -9.99 -1.66 -9.15
N LEU A 12 -9.38 -1.67 -7.97
CA LEU A 12 -9.03 -0.45 -7.26
C LEU A 12 -7.92 0.28 -8.02
N THR A 13 -8.19 1.52 -8.44
CA THR A 13 -7.23 2.35 -9.16
C THR A 13 -6.54 3.39 -8.28
N HIS A 14 -7.21 3.81 -7.20
CA HIS A 14 -6.70 4.83 -6.28
C HIS A 14 -6.94 4.39 -4.83
N LEU A 15 -5.91 4.50 -3.98
CA LEU A 15 -6.00 4.24 -2.55
C LEU A 15 -5.37 5.37 -1.75
N TYR A 16 -6.21 6.08 -0.98
CA TYR A 16 -5.79 7.19 -0.13
C TYR A 16 -6.06 6.86 1.34
N ILE A 17 -5.00 6.58 2.07
CA ILE A 17 -5.07 6.13 3.47
C ILE A 17 -3.96 6.75 4.33
N SER A 18 -3.47 7.92 3.94
CA SER A 18 -2.49 8.69 4.72
C SER A 18 -3.02 9.05 6.11
N SER A 19 -2.12 9.32 7.06
CA SER A 19 -2.46 9.71 8.44
C SER A 19 -3.28 8.66 9.20
N ASN A 20 -2.87 7.39 9.13
CA ASN A 20 -3.51 6.31 9.86
C ASN A 20 -2.50 5.58 10.77
N SER A 21 -2.91 4.44 11.32
CA SER A 21 -2.10 3.62 12.22
C SER A 21 -2.02 2.19 11.71
N LEU A 22 -1.99 2.02 10.38
CA LEU A 22 -1.77 0.72 9.77
C LEU A 22 -0.42 0.18 10.21
N THR A 23 -0.38 -1.13 10.45
CA THR A 23 0.86 -1.89 10.69
C THR A 23 1.20 -2.81 9.53
N ARG A 24 0.22 -3.09 8.67
CA ARG A 24 0.36 -3.90 7.46
C ARG A 24 -0.53 -3.35 6.36
N LEU A 25 -0.10 -3.53 5.12
CA LEU A 25 -0.89 -3.25 3.93
C LEU A 25 -0.44 -4.20 2.83
N ASP A 26 -1.39 -4.94 2.27
CA ASP A 26 -1.18 -5.81 1.11
C ASP A 26 -2.05 -5.29 -0.05
N VAL A 27 -1.40 -4.82 -1.11
CA VAL A 27 -2.04 -4.36 -2.36
C VAL A 27 -1.64 -5.23 -3.55
N SER A 28 -1.06 -6.41 -3.31
CA SER A 28 -0.59 -7.32 -4.37
C SER A 28 -1.72 -7.84 -5.27
N ASN A 29 -2.97 -7.81 -4.81
CA ASN A 29 -4.15 -8.16 -5.61
C ASN A 29 -4.78 -6.97 -6.35
N ASN A 30 -4.30 -5.74 -6.13
CA ASN A 30 -4.83 -4.52 -6.73
C ASN A 30 -3.96 -4.10 -7.94
N GLN A 31 -3.96 -4.92 -8.99
CA GLN A 31 -3.10 -4.75 -10.18
C GLN A 31 -3.44 -3.51 -11.02
N GLU A 32 -4.64 -2.96 -10.88
CA GLU A 32 -5.05 -1.72 -11.57
C GLU A 32 -4.69 -0.44 -10.79
N LEU A 33 -3.96 -0.57 -9.66
CA LEU A 33 -3.65 0.56 -8.79
C LEU A 33 -2.62 1.48 -9.43
N ILE A 34 -3.01 2.74 -9.67
CA ILE A 34 -2.14 3.75 -10.29
C ILE A 34 -1.69 4.86 -9.33
N ASP A 35 -2.41 5.04 -8.21
CA ASP A 35 -2.10 6.04 -7.18
C ASP A 35 -2.27 5.46 -5.77
N LEU A 36 -1.17 5.41 -5.03
CA LEU A 36 -1.10 4.90 -3.66
C LEU A 36 -0.56 5.98 -2.72
N ARG A 37 -1.40 6.45 -1.79
CA ARG A 37 -1.00 7.41 -0.74
C ARG A 37 -1.17 6.78 0.64
N VAL A 38 -0.05 6.43 1.26
CA VAL A 38 0.02 5.68 2.53
C VAL A 38 0.94 6.35 3.56
N ASP A 39 1.44 7.54 3.26
CA ASP A 39 2.30 8.33 4.14
C ASP A 39 1.65 8.57 5.52
N ARG A 40 2.49 8.82 6.52
CA ARG A 40 2.05 9.02 7.92
C ARG A 40 1.24 7.84 8.46
N ASN A 41 1.66 6.61 8.13
CA ASN A 41 1.32 5.38 8.87
C ASN A 41 2.57 4.92 9.62
N GLN A 42 2.75 5.40 10.86
CA GLN A 42 4.02 5.35 11.60
C GLN A 42 4.65 3.96 11.76
N ASN A 43 3.82 2.91 11.82
CA ASN A 43 4.26 1.53 12.02
C ASN A 43 4.15 0.67 10.76
N LEU A 44 3.73 1.25 9.63
CA LEU A 44 3.72 0.57 8.34
C LEU A 44 5.06 0.84 7.68
N THR A 45 5.99 -0.10 7.74
CA THR A 45 7.31 0.00 7.11
C THR A 45 7.34 -0.66 5.74
N CYS A 46 6.59 -1.75 5.55
CA CYS A 46 6.52 -2.48 4.29
C CYS A 46 5.10 -2.52 3.74
N ILE A 47 4.94 -2.15 2.48
CA ILE A 47 3.71 -2.29 1.73
C ILE A 47 3.92 -3.40 0.70
N LYS A 48 3.12 -4.47 0.82
CA LYS A 48 3.28 -5.64 -0.02
C LYS A 48 2.71 -5.42 -1.42
N VAL A 49 3.56 -5.61 -2.42
CA VAL A 49 3.26 -5.53 -3.87
C VAL A 49 3.74 -6.82 -4.57
N LEU A 50 3.44 -7.00 -5.86
CA LEU A 50 4.17 -7.98 -6.69
C LEU A 50 5.41 -7.33 -7.33
N ASP A 51 6.38 -8.15 -7.74
CA ASP A 51 7.63 -7.68 -8.37
C ASP A 51 7.38 -6.83 -9.63
N ASP A 52 6.42 -7.25 -10.45
CA ASP A 52 6.06 -6.59 -11.70
C ASP A 52 4.86 -5.62 -11.54
N GLN A 53 4.49 -5.27 -10.31
CA GLN A 53 3.38 -4.35 -10.05
C GLN A 53 3.87 -2.90 -10.15
N GLU A 54 3.56 -2.24 -11.27
CA GLU A 54 3.84 -0.83 -11.46
C GLU A 54 2.77 0.06 -10.82
N ILE A 55 3.17 0.92 -9.88
CA ILE A 55 2.31 1.96 -9.31
C ILE A 55 2.94 3.32 -9.66
N PRO A 56 2.50 4.00 -10.73
CA PRO A 56 3.16 5.20 -11.24
C PRO A 56 3.25 6.34 -10.23
N THR A 57 2.28 6.43 -9.32
CA THR A 57 2.21 7.49 -8.32
C THR A 57 2.16 6.92 -6.92
N VAL A 58 3.17 7.23 -6.11
CA VAL A 58 3.26 6.80 -4.72
C VAL A 58 3.55 7.99 -3.80
N SER A 59 2.92 8.02 -2.63
CA SER A 59 3.28 8.89 -1.50
C SER A 59 3.56 8.02 -0.29
N LEU A 60 4.84 7.94 0.04
CA LEU A 60 5.39 7.17 1.15
C LEU A 60 6.05 8.13 2.14
N SER A 61 6.07 7.76 3.42
CA SER A 61 7.04 8.31 4.37
C SER A 61 8.44 7.76 4.06
N ASP A 62 9.50 8.43 4.49
CA ASP A 62 10.89 8.03 4.20
C ASP A 62 11.29 6.62 4.72
N TYR A 63 10.55 6.07 5.68
CA TYR A 63 10.76 4.74 6.27
C TYR A 63 9.88 3.65 5.64
N GLN A 64 9.08 3.98 4.62
CA GLN A 64 8.20 3.05 3.94
C GLN A 64 8.83 2.55 2.65
N GLU A 65 8.67 1.25 2.38
CA GLU A 65 9.10 0.62 1.14
C GLU A 65 7.98 -0.22 0.51
N LEU A 66 8.02 -0.31 -0.81
CA LEU A 66 7.26 -1.30 -1.57
C LEU A 66 8.14 -2.54 -1.74
N ASN A 67 7.64 -3.71 -1.35
CA ASN A 67 8.41 -4.95 -1.43
C ASN A 67 7.47 -6.16 -1.67
N ASN A 68 7.96 -7.19 -2.35
CA ASN A 68 7.25 -8.45 -2.50
C ASN A 68 7.37 -9.35 -1.24
N ILE A 69 8.34 -9.06 -0.37
CA ILE A 69 8.62 -9.77 0.88
C ILE A 69 8.60 -8.75 2.03
N CYS A 70 7.51 -8.72 2.79
CA CYS A 70 7.43 -8.00 4.07
C CYS A 70 7.70 -8.98 5.22
N SER A 71 8.62 -8.63 6.13
CA SER A 71 8.95 -9.41 7.34
C SER A 71 8.12 -9.04 8.56
#